data_AF-A0A1T4PNJ0-F1
#
_entry.id   AF-A0A1T4PNJ0-F1
#
_cell.length_a   1.000
_cell.length_b   1.000
_cell.length_c   1.000
_cell.angle_alpha   90.00
_cell.angle_beta   90.00
_cell.angle_gamma   90.00
#
_symmetry.space_group_name_H-M   'P 1'
#
loop_
_entity.id
_entity.type
_entity.pdbx_description
1 polymer ?
#
loop_
_entity_poly.entity_id
_entity_poly.type
_entity_poly.pdbx_seq_one_letter_code
_entity_poly.pdbx_strand_id
1 'polypeptide(L)' 'MHNDELVCFCSKVTAGAIRQAKRDGATTMDAIRRMTGVCTVGRCKELSPRGR' A
#
# COMPACT_ATOMS: atom_id res chain seq x y z
N MET A 1 -7.96 3.10 11.60
CA MET A 1 -7.40 3.17 10.24
C MET A 1 -8.54 3.33 9.24
N HIS A 2 -8.71 4.54 8.72
CA HIS A 2 -9.74 4.88 7.72
C HIS A 2 -9.34 4.37 6.33
N ASN A 3 -10.25 4.39 5.36
CA ASN A 3 -9.93 3.91 4.00
C ASN A 3 -8.99 4.87 3.25
N ASP A 4 -9.07 6.16 3.53
CA ASP A 4 -8.30 7.19 2.82
C ASP A 4 -6.90 7.39 3.41
N GLU A 5 -6.59 6.72 4.52
CA GLU A 5 -5.28 6.78 5.16
C GLU A 5 -4.22 6.16 4.25
N LEU A 6 -3.16 6.94 3.95
CA LEU A 6 -2.01 6.46 3.18
C LEU A 6 -1.23 5.42 3.98
N VAL A 7 -1.04 4.26 3.36
CA VAL A 7 -0.22 3.16 3.88
C VAL A 7 1.14 3.15 3.21
N CYS A 8 1.22 3.39 1.90
CA CYS A 8 2.49 3.55 1.20
C CYS A 8 2.57 4.94 0.58
N PHE A 9 3.45 5.76 1.13
CA PHE A 9 3.69 7.13 0.67
C PHE A 9 4.42 7.17 -0.69
N CYS A 10 5.25 6.16 -0.97
CA CYS A 10 5.99 6.08 -2.24
C CYS A 10 5.05 5.96 -3.44
N SER A 11 4.07 5.05 -3.34
CA SER A 11 3.15 4.73 -4.44
C SER A 11 1.75 5.33 -4.23
N LYS A 12 1.58 6.22 -3.22
CA LYS A 12 0.31 6.83 -2.82
C LYS A 12 -0.84 5.82 -2.62
N VAL A 13 -0.54 4.68 -1.98
CA VAL A 13 -1.51 3.60 -1.74
C VAL A 13 -2.20 3.81 -0.40
N THR A 14 -3.53 3.76 -0.39
CA THR A 14 -4.35 3.88 0.81
C THR A 14 -4.72 2.53 1.43
N ALA A 15 -5.15 2.52 2.68
CA ALA A 15 -5.68 1.32 3.33
C ALA A 15 -6.92 0.77 2.62
N GLY A 16 -7.75 1.66 2.04
CA GLY A 16 -8.90 1.30 1.22
C GLY A 16 -8.51 0.53 -0.03
N ALA A 17 -7.44 0.94 -0.72
CA ALA A 17 -6.92 0.23 -1.90
C ALA A 17 -6.46 -1.19 -1.55
N ILE A 18 -5.78 -1.38 -0.41
CA ILE A 18 -5.37 -2.71 0.05
C ILE A 18 -6.59 -3.57 0.38
N ARG A 19 -7.61 -3.01 1.04
CA ARG A 19 -8.86 -3.73 1.33
C ARG A 19 -9.62 -4.09 0.05
N GLN A 20 -9.63 -3.21 -0.95
CA GLN A 20 -10.23 -3.49 -2.24
C GLN A 20 -9.49 -4.62 -2.96
N ALA A 21 -8.16 -4.59 -3.02
CA ALA A 21 -7.38 -5.68 -3.59
C ALA A 21 -7.68 -7.04 -2.93
N LYS A 22 -7.87 -7.07 -1.59
CA LYS A 22 -8.30 -8.29 -0.90
C LYS A 22 -9.71 -8.74 -1.32
N ARG A 23 -10.66 -7.82 -1.46
CA ARG A 23 -12.02 -8.12 -1.97
C ARG A 23 -11.99 -8.64 -3.40
N ASP A 24 -11.07 -8.13 -4.21
CA ASP A 24 -10.85 -8.53 -5.61
C ASP A 24 -10.07 -9.85 -5.73
N GLY A 25 -9.77 -10.53 -4.61
CA GLY A 25 -9.19 -11.86 -4.60
C GLY A 25 -7.69 -11.94 -4.30
N ALA A 26 -7.03 -10.83 -3.91
CA ALA A 26 -5.64 -10.89 -3.47
C ALA A 26 -5.51 -11.67 -2.15
N THR A 27 -4.97 -12.89 -2.23
CA THR A 27 -4.74 -13.77 -1.06
C THR A 27 -3.30 -13.75 -0.55
N THR A 28 -2.37 -13.16 -1.31
CA THR A 28 -0.95 -13.10 -0.96
C THR A 28 -0.44 -11.66 -0.97
N MET A 29 0.66 -11.40 -0.24
CA MET A 29 1.30 -10.09 -0.28
C MET A 29 1.80 -9.73 -1.67
N ASP A 30 2.29 -10.68 -2.46
CA ASP A 30 2.70 -10.43 -3.84
C ASP A 30 1.52 -10.07 -4.75
N ALA A 31 0.35 -10.68 -4.56
CA ALA A 31 -0.86 -10.28 -5.27
C ALA A 31 -1.24 -8.84 -4.91
N ILE A 32 -1.22 -8.48 -3.62
CA ILE A 32 -1.49 -7.10 -3.18
C ILE A 32 -0.48 -6.12 -3.81
N ARG A 33 0.82 -6.45 -3.81
CA ARG A 33 1.87 -5.62 -4.45
C ARG A 33 1.63 -5.44 -5.94
N ARG A 34 1.28 -6.51 -6.67
CA ARG A 34 0.97 -6.44 -8.11
C ARG A 34 -0.26 -5.59 -8.40
N MET A 35 -1.30 -5.70 -7.57
CA MET A 35 -2.57 -4.99 -7.79
C MET A 35 -2.53 -3.54 -7.35
N THR A 36 -1.77 -3.21 -6.30
CA THR A 36 -1.81 -1.87 -5.68
C THR A 36 -0.51 -1.07 -5.87
N GLY A 37 0.61 -1.72 -6.20
CA GLY A 37 1.92 -1.08 -6.23
C GLY A 37 2.50 -0.76 -4.84
N VAL A 38 1.90 -1.29 -3.76
CA VAL A 38 2.39 -1.08 -2.40
C VAL A 38 3.80 -1.70 -2.23
N CYS A 39 4.69 -1.02 -1.51
CA CYS A 39 6.02 -1.52 -1.15
C CYS A 39 6.94 -1.92 -2.34
N THR A 40 6.71 -1.43 -3.56
CA THR A 40 7.57 -1.75 -4.73
C THR A 40 8.73 -0.76 -4.92
N VAL A 41 8.60 0.48 -4.43
CA VAL A 41 9.58 1.56 -4.63
C VAL A 41 10.64 1.61 -3.52
N GLY A 42 10.27 1.36 -2.26
CA GLY A 42 11.23 1.26 -1.15
C GLY A 42 11.81 2.57 -0.59
N ARG A 43 11.24 3.75 -0.91
CA ARG A 43 11.72 5.06 -0.43
C ARG A 43 11.07 5.52 0.89
N CYS A 44 10.78 4.57 1.79
CA CYS A 44 10.04 4.84 3.02
C CYS A 44 10.78 5.83 3.93
N LYS A 45 12.12 5.78 3.97
CA LYS A 45 12.93 6.69 4.79
C LYS A 45 12.78 8.16 4.39
N GLU A 46 12.62 8.45 3.09
CA GLU A 46 12.48 9.83 2.61
C GLU A 46 11.02 10.30 2.52
N LEU A 47 10.10 9.42 2.12
CA LEU A 47 8.73 9.81 1.77
C LEU A 47 7.70 9.53 2.86
N SER A 48 7.98 8.58 3.76
CA SER A 48 7.08 8.30 4.90
C SER A 48 7.30 9.36 5.98
N PRO A 49 6.24 9.94 6.57
CA PRO A 49 6.37 10.81 7.73
C PRO A 49 6.96 10.09 8.95
N ARG A 50 7.02 8.74 8.90
CA ARG A 50 7.63 7.91 9.95
C ARG A 50 9.15 7.74 9.77
N GLY A 51 9.71 8.12 8.62
CA GLY A 51 11.15 8.01 8.33
C GLY A 51 11.71 6.58 8.32
N ARG A 52 10.84 5.56 8.17
CA ARG A 52 11.18 4.13 8.13
C ARG A 52 10.17 3.35 7.30
#